data_AF-A0A1I9GDT3-F1
#
_entry.id   AF-A0A1I9GDT3-F1
#
_cell.length_a   1.000
_cell.length_b   1.000
_cell.length_c   1.000
_cell.angle_alpha   90.00
_cell.angle_beta   90.00
_cell.angle_gamma   90.00
#
_symmetry.space_group_name_H-M   'P 1'
#
loop_
_entity.id
_entity.type
_entity.pdbx_description
1 polymer ?
#
loop_
_entity_poly.entity_id
_entity_poly.type
_entity_poly.pdbx_seq_one_letter_code
_entity_poly.pdbx_strand_id
1 'polypeptide(L)'
;MDGVVLQKVVEWASQLISDRNDLQVDYQKLNDILNESKNCSSSTVDIQPVFLPERIDNVSSYISGINSSTTIEEILHRTASGIVSNLFRLLSPYQLREWGIERIILAGNASKNYFIDEIIQQCQGLLEIVASSNACPKCSAAYGAALHALHFTNAK
;
A
#
# COMPACT_ATOMS: atom_id res chain seq x y z
N MET A 1 12.21 13.13 23.49
CA MET A 1 11.41 12.00 23.01
C MET A 1 10.56 11.56 24.18
N ASP A 2 9.25 11.73 24.11
CA ASP A 2 8.35 11.47 25.25
C ASP A 2 8.36 9.99 25.63
N GLY A 3 8.30 9.68 26.93
CA GLY A 3 8.35 8.30 27.43
C GLY A 3 7.25 7.39 26.86
N VAL A 4 6.10 7.98 26.49
CA VAL A 4 4.99 7.27 25.83
C VAL A 4 5.38 6.74 24.44
N VAL A 5 6.12 7.53 23.66
CA VAL A 5 6.56 7.13 22.32
C VAL A 5 7.53 5.96 22.40
N LEU A 6 8.47 6.02 23.35
CA LEU A 6 9.47 4.98 23.52
C LEU A 6 8.84 3.66 23.98
N GLN A 7 7.87 3.73 24.90
CA GLN A 7 7.09 2.58 25.34
C GLN A 7 6.31 1.95 24.18
N LYS A 8 5.67 2.77 23.33
CA LYS A 8 4.94 2.29 22.16
C LYS A 8 5.85 1.62 21.12
N VAL A 9 7.03 2.18 20.85
CA VAL A 9 7.98 1.55 19.93
C VAL A 9 8.40 0.16 20.40
N VAL A 10 8.65 -0.02 21.70
CA VAL A 10 9.00 -1.34 22.26
C VAL A 10 7.81 -2.31 22.20
N GLU A 11 6.61 -1.84 22.54
CA GLU A 11 5.37 -2.61 22.44
C GLU A 11 5.11 -3.08 21.00
N TRP A 12 5.31 -2.21 20.02
CA TRP A 12 5.11 -2.53 18.61
C TRP A 12 6.20 -3.45 18.06
N ALA A 13 7.46 -3.23 18.46
CA ALA A 13 8.56 -4.09 18.06
C ALA A 13 8.32 -5.53 18.53
N SER A 14 7.88 -5.74 19.77
CA SER A 14 7.60 -7.10 20.27
C SER A 14 6.44 -7.78 19.53
N GLN A 15 5.48 -7.01 19.02
CA GLN A 15 4.39 -7.53 18.19
C GLN A 15 4.83 -7.89 16.77
N LEU A 16 5.90 -7.30 16.23
CA LEU A 16 6.36 -7.51 14.86
C LEU A 16 7.52 -8.51 14.71
N ILE A 17 8.19 -8.86 15.81
CA ILE A 17 9.29 -9.83 15.82
C ILE A 17 8.73 -11.26 15.89
N SER A 18 9.40 -12.21 15.24
CA SER A 18 9.08 -13.63 15.32
C SER A 18 9.47 -14.23 16.68
N ASP A 19 8.84 -15.33 17.10
CA ASP A 19 9.21 -16.05 18.35
C ASP A 19 10.63 -16.65 18.33
N ARG A 20 11.33 -16.57 17.20
CA ARG A 20 12.75 -16.95 17.08
C ARG A 20 13.60 -15.77 17.51
N ASN A 21 14.65 -16.02 18.30
CA ASN A 21 15.57 -15.03 18.89
C ASN A 21 16.34 -14.12 17.88
N ASP A 22 15.97 -14.14 16.60
CA ASP A 22 16.52 -13.28 15.57
C ASP A 22 15.56 -12.11 15.31
N LEU A 23 16.09 -10.89 15.29
CA LEU A 23 15.39 -9.66 14.91
C LEU A 23 15.07 -9.67 13.40
N GLN A 24 14.25 -10.61 12.94
CA GLN A 24 13.72 -10.65 11.59
C GLN A 24 12.27 -10.17 11.58
N VAL A 25 11.95 -9.33 10.60
CA VAL A 25 10.58 -8.86 10.36
C VAL A 25 9.76 -10.04 9.85
N ASP A 26 8.71 -10.39 10.57
CA ASP A 26 7.75 -11.39 10.11
C ASP A 26 6.77 -10.76 9.11
N TYR A 27 7.09 -10.89 7.82
CA TYR A 27 6.25 -10.39 6.74
C TYR A 27 4.89 -11.07 6.65
N GLN A 28 4.75 -12.31 7.14
CA GLN A 28 3.47 -13.00 7.14
C GLN A 28 2.57 -12.35 8.19
N LYS A 29 3.07 -12.17 9.41
CA LYS A 29 2.37 -11.49 10.49
C LYS A 29 1.95 -10.06 10.12
N LEU A 30 2.82 -9.34 9.41
CA LEU A 30 2.50 -8.01 8.89
C LEU A 30 1.35 -8.05 7.87
N ASN A 31 1.32 -9.04 6.97
CA ASN A 31 0.22 -9.20 6.02
C ASN A 31 -1.08 -9.59 6.73
N ASP A 32 -1.00 -10.42 7.76
CA ASP A 32 -2.16 -10.87 8.53
C ASP A 32 -2.80 -9.66 9.24
N ILE A 33 -2.00 -8.83 9.92
CA ILE A 33 -2.45 -7.57 10.53
C ILE A 33 -3.17 -6.67 9.51
N LEU A 34 -2.56 -6.44 8.35
CA LEU A 34 -3.13 -5.57 7.31
C LEU A 34 -4.40 -6.14 6.65
N ASN A 35 -4.62 -7.46 6.71
CA ASN A 35 -5.79 -8.10 6.13
C ASN A 35 -6.97 -8.22 7.12
N GLU A 36 -6.70 -8.27 8.42
CA GLU A 36 -7.73 -8.46 9.46
C GLU A 36 -8.50 -7.19 9.80
N SER A 37 -7.86 -6.02 9.74
CA SER A 37 -8.48 -4.77 10.20
C SER A 37 -9.21 -4.04 9.07
N LYS A 38 -10.54 -3.91 9.21
CA LYS A 38 -11.42 -3.18 8.29
C LYS A 38 -11.77 -1.76 8.74
N ASN A 39 -11.36 -1.31 9.92
CA ASN A 39 -11.90 -0.10 10.55
C ASN A 39 -10.81 0.78 11.18
N CYS A 40 -10.06 1.51 10.37
CA CYS A 40 -9.21 2.62 10.83
C CYS A 40 -9.72 4.00 10.35
N SER A 41 -10.97 4.10 9.90
CA SER A 41 -11.54 5.30 9.29
C SER A 41 -11.66 6.52 10.23
N SER A 42 -11.56 6.33 11.54
CA SER A 42 -11.58 7.40 12.56
C SER A 42 -10.22 7.69 13.20
N SER A 43 -9.13 7.23 12.59
CA SER A 43 -7.77 7.42 13.11
C SER A 43 -7.36 8.90 13.09
N THR A 44 -6.80 9.39 14.20
CA THR A 44 -6.13 10.71 14.25
C THR A 44 -4.70 10.66 13.75
N VAL A 45 -4.16 9.46 13.51
CA VAL A 45 -2.78 9.26 13.10
C VAL A 45 -2.64 9.66 11.65
N ASP A 46 -1.64 10.47 11.33
CA ASP A 46 -1.31 10.83 9.95
C ASP A 46 0.12 10.44 9.64
N ILE A 47 0.31 9.76 8.50
CA ILE A 47 1.60 9.18 8.11
C ILE A 47 1.92 9.55 6.67
N GLN A 48 3.09 10.15 6.51
CA GLN A 48 3.72 10.44 5.24
C GLN A 48 4.94 9.50 5.06
N PRO A 49 4.79 8.35 4.39
CA PRO A 49 5.80 7.28 4.39
C PRO A 49 6.87 7.48 3.30
N VAL A 50 7.49 8.66 3.26
CA VAL A 50 8.57 8.99 2.32
C VAL A 50 9.92 8.66 2.95
N PHE A 51 10.21 7.36 3.08
CA PHE A 51 11.41 6.88 3.77
C PHE A 51 12.69 6.95 2.92
N LEU A 52 12.54 7.12 1.61
CA LEU A 52 13.64 7.27 0.66
C LEU A 52 13.47 8.58 -0.12
N PRO A 53 14.56 9.21 -0.60
CA PRO A 53 14.47 10.37 -1.47
C PRO A 53 13.58 10.07 -2.69
N GLU A 54 12.51 10.85 -2.83
CA GLU A 54 11.55 10.70 -3.93
C GLU A 54 12.06 11.37 -5.20
N ARG A 55 11.65 10.83 -6.35
CA ARG A 55 12.22 11.25 -7.66
C ARG A 55 11.74 12.62 -8.14
N ILE A 56 10.56 13.05 -7.69
CA ILE A 56 9.84 14.21 -8.26
C ILE A 56 9.68 15.32 -7.23
N ASP A 57 9.62 15.00 -5.93
CA ASP A 57 9.28 15.98 -4.89
C ASP A 57 9.93 15.63 -3.55
N ASN A 58 10.58 16.61 -2.92
CA ASN A 58 11.20 16.44 -1.61
C ASN A 58 10.15 16.61 -0.49
N VAL A 59 9.27 15.63 -0.33
CA VAL A 59 8.35 15.59 0.82
C VAL A 59 9.04 14.95 2.01
N SER A 60 8.96 15.58 3.18
CA SER A 60 9.49 15.02 4.42
C SER A 60 8.63 13.86 4.93
N SER A 61 9.27 12.78 5.38
CA SER A 61 8.56 11.74 6.13
C SER A 61 8.12 12.24 7.50
N TYR A 62 6.89 11.91 7.92
CA TYR A 62 6.45 12.14 9.29
C TYR A 62 5.42 11.10 9.73
N ILE A 63 5.28 10.99 11.05
CA ILE A 63 4.16 10.35 11.72
C ILE A 63 3.68 11.35 12.77
N SER A 64 2.38 11.66 12.76
CA SER A 64 1.77 12.59 13.71
C SER A 64 0.46 12.03 14.26
N GLY A 65 -0.07 12.65 15.32
CA GLY A 65 -1.36 12.24 15.91
C GLY A 65 -1.34 10.96 16.75
N ILE A 66 -0.15 10.43 17.09
CA ILE A 66 0.01 9.30 18.01
C ILE A 66 -0.49 9.67 19.41
N ASN A 67 -1.29 8.80 20.01
CA ASN A 67 -1.76 8.91 21.38
C ASN A 67 -1.62 7.56 22.12
N SER A 68 -2.03 7.51 23.39
CA SER A 68 -1.90 6.31 24.23
C SER A 68 -2.71 5.10 23.74
N SER A 69 -3.80 5.34 23.00
CA SER A 69 -4.63 4.29 22.39
C SER A 69 -4.16 3.85 21.01
N THR A 70 -3.16 4.50 20.41
CA THR A 70 -2.64 4.14 19.10
C THR A 70 -2.03 2.74 19.12
N THR A 71 -2.43 1.91 18.15
CA THR A 71 -1.98 0.52 17.99
C THR A 71 -1.03 0.37 16.80
N ILE A 72 -0.31 -0.76 16.71
CA ILE A 72 0.60 -0.99 15.58
C ILE A 72 -0.18 -1.25 14.29
N GLU A 73 -1.34 -1.88 14.39
CA GLU A 73 -2.25 -2.12 13.28
C GLU A 73 -2.68 -0.78 12.67
N GLU A 74 -3.06 0.19 13.50
CA GLU A 74 -3.38 1.55 13.06
C GLU A 74 -2.19 2.19 12.33
N ILE A 75 -0.98 2.11 12.89
CA ILE A 75 0.23 2.64 12.24
C ILE A 75 0.49 1.96 10.88
N LEU A 76 0.36 0.64 10.79
CA LEU A 76 0.58 -0.11 9.56
C LEU A 76 -0.47 0.22 8.50
N HIS A 77 -1.74 0.32 8.88
CA HIS A 77 -2.81 0.73 7.96
C HIS A 77 -2.63 2.17 7.48
N ARG A 78 -2.31 3.12 8.37
CA ARG A 78 -2.06 4.51 8.00
C ARG A 78 -0.80 4.65 7.15
N THR A 79 0.19 3.78 7.33
CA THR A 79 1.35 3.69 6.45
C THR A 79 0.93 3.20 5.05
N ALA A 80 0.13 2.14 4.94
CA ALA A 80 -0.38 1.66 3.66
C ALA A 80 -1.24 2.72 2.95
N SER A 81 -2.11 3.42 3.69
CA SER A 81 -2.89 4.56 3.18
C SER A 81 -1.98 5.69 2.68
N GLY A 82 -0.95 6.08 3.45
CA GLY A 82 0.03 7.07 3.03
C GLY A 82 0.80 6.69 1.76
N ILE A 83 1.07 5.40 1.52
CA ILE A 83 1.69 4.93 0.27
C ILE A 83 0.75 5.19 -0.93
N VAL A 84 -0.55 4.91 -0.78
CA VAL A 84 -1.54 5.19 -1.83
C VAL A 84 -1.72 6.70 -2.04
N SER A 85 -1.75 7.47 -0.97
CA SER A 85 -1.80 8.94 -1.04
C SER A 85 -0.58 9.51 -1.78
N ASN A 86 0.61 8.94 -1.56
CA ASN A 86 1.82 9.33 -2.31
C ASN A 86 1.71 9.04 -3.80
N LEU A 87 1.09 7.92 -4.18
CA LEU A 87 0.81 7.62 -5.57
C LEU A 87 -0.13 8.66 -6.19
N PHE A 88 -1.25 8.96 -5.53
CA PHE A 88 -2.23 9.91 -6.05
C PHE A 88 -1.83 11.38 -5.92
N ARG A 89 -0.82 11.69 -5.11
CA ARG A 89 -0.16 12.99 -5.11
C ARG A 89 0.57 13.27 -6.43
N LEU A 90 1.12 12.24 -7.08
CA LEU A 90 1.78 12.38 -8.38
C LEU A 90 0.76 12.54 -9.51
N LEU A 91 -0.33 11.76 -9.44
CA LEU A 91 -1.39 11.71 -10.44
C LEU A 91 -2.72 11.46 -9.75
N SER A 92 -3.52 12.51 -9.54
CA SER A 92 -4.80 12.36 -8.85
C SER A 92 -5.81 11.55 -9.70
N PRO A 93 -6.78 10.85 -9.06
CA PRO A 93 -7.84 10.15 -9.78
C PRO A 93 -8.60 11.03 -10.78
N TYR A 94 -8.79 12.31 -10.43
CA TYR A 94 -9.43 13.30 -11.31
C TYR A 94 -8.61 13.56 -12.58
N GLN A 95 -7.32 13.84 -12.44
CA GLN A 95 -6.43 14.06 -13.59
C GLN A 95 -6.36 12.84 -14.51
N LEU A 96 -6.31 11.63 -13.92
CA LEU A 96 -6.36 10.39 -14.71
C LEU A 96 -7.66 10.33 -15.54
N ARG A 97 -8.80 10.68 -14.94
CA ARG A 97 -10.08 10.71 -15.64
C ARG A 97 -10.14 11.78 -16.74
N GLU A 98 -9.59 12.97 -16.49
CA GLU A 98 -9.48 14.03 -17.51
C GLU A 98 -8.64 13.59 -18.72
N TRP A 99 -7.66 12.71 -18.50
CA TRP A 99 -6.86 12.10 -19.57
C TRP A 99 -7.56 10.92 -20.27
N GLY A 100 -8.82 10.65 -19.96
CA GLY A 100 -9.60 9.57 -20.54
C GLY A 100 -9.26 8.19 -20.00
N ILE A 101 -8.55 8.10 -18.86
CA ILE A 101 -8.29 6.83 -18.19
C ILE A 101 -9.54 6.44 -17.42
N GLU A 102 -9.98 5.20 -17.61
CA GLU A 102 -11.19 4.67 -16.98
C GLU A 102 -10.91 3.59 -15.94
N ARG A 103 -9.76 2.94 -16.04
CA ARG A 103 -9.44 1.74 -15.27
C ARG A 103 -8.01 1.78 -14.75
N ILE A 104 -7.82 1.35 -13.51
CA ILE A 104 -6.52 1.04 -12.92
C ILE A 104 -6.42 -0.47 -12.77
N ILE A 105 -5.39 -1.07 -13.39
CA ILE A 105 -5.10 -2.50 -13.28
C ILE A 105 -3.98 -2.67 -12.25
N LEU A 106 -4.26 -3.40 -11.18
CA LEU A 106 -3.32 -3.65 -10.10
C LEU A 106 -2.55 -4.95 -10.37
N ALA A 107 -1.22 -4.90 -10.17
CA ALA A 107 -0.33 -6.04 -10.33
C ALA A 107 0.62 -6.18 -9.14
N GLY A 108 1.12 -7.40 -8.92
CA GLY A 108 2.04 -7.70 -7.82
C GLY A 108 1.42 -7.41 -6.45
N ASN A 109 2.22 -6.84 -5.54
CA ASN A 109 1.77 -6.54 -4.17
C ASN A 109 0.66 -5.48 -4.11
N ALA A 110 0.47 -4.66 -5.14
CA ALA A 110 -0.63 -3.70 -5.20
C ALA A 110 -2.00 -4.39 -5.27
N SER A 111 -2.06 -5.68 -5.66
CA SER A 111 -3.29 -6.48 -5.66
C SER A 111 -3.65 -7.07 -4.29
N LYS A 112 -2.98 -6.68 -3.20
CA LYS A 112 -3.39 -7.08 -1.84
C LYS A 112 -4.60 -6.25 -1.39
N ASN A 113 -5.52 -6.87 -0.66
CA ASN A 113 -6.83 -6.28 -0.31
C ASN A 113 -6.72 -4.89 0.33
N TYR A 114 -5.81 -4.70 1.29
CA TYR A 114 -5.64 -3.42 1.97
C TYR A 114 -5.21 -2.27 1.04
N PHE A 115 -4.49 -2.55 -0.05
CA PHE A 115 -4.21 -1.53 -1.07
C PHE A 115 -5.40 -1.34 -2.01
N ILE A 116 -6.09 -2.43 -2.38
CA ILE A 116 -7.28 -2.36 -3.23
C ILE A 116 -8.35 -1.47 -2.58
N ASP A 117 -8.66 -1.73 -1.31
CA ASP A 117 -9.71 -1.02 -0.57
C ASP A 117 -9.38 0.48 -0.45
N GLU A 118 -8.14 0.81 -0.13
CA GLU A 118 -7.67 2.20 -0.06
C GLU A 118 -7.72 2.90 -1.42
N ILE A 119 -7.27 2.23 -2.49
CA ILE A 119 -7.32 2.77 -3.84
C ILE A 119 -8.77 3.03 -4.27
N ILE A 120 -9.68 2.08 -4.00
CA ILE A 120 -11.11 2.25 -4.27
C ILE A 120 -11.67 3.45 -3.51
N GLN A 121 -11.34 3.56 -2.22
CA GLN A 121 -11.79 4.66 -1.36
C GLN A 121 -11.30 6.01 -1.90
N GLN A 122 -10.02 6.15 -2.24
CA GLN A 122 -9.47 7.40 -2.75
C GLN A 122 -9.93 7.74 -4.17
N CYS A 123 -10.23 6.74 -5.01
CA CYS A 123 -10.79 6.95 -6.34
C CYS A 123 -12.25 7.40 -6.33
N GLN A 124 -13.01 7.14 -5.26
CA GLN A 124 -14.41 7.59 -5.10
C GLN A 124 -15.32 7.26 -6.30
N GLY A 125 -15.08 6.11 -6.95
CA GLY A 125 -15.84 5.69 -8.13
C GLY A 125 -15.49 6.38 -9.46
N LEU A 126 -14.48 7.26 -9.49
CA LEU A 126 -14.01 7.91 -10.72
C LEU A 126 -13.34 6.92 -11.69
N LEU A 127 -12.73 5.87 -11.16
CA LEU A 127 -11.95 4.88 -11.90
C LEU A 127 -12.39 3.47 -11.45
N GLU A 128 -12.55 2.55 -12.40
CA GLU A 128 -12.74 1.14 -12.10
C GLU A 128 -11.40 0.50 -11.70
N ILE A 129 -11.39 -0.23 -10.58
CA ILE A 129 -10.20 -0.87 -10.04
C ILE A 129 -10.25 -2.37 -10.34
N VAL A 130 -9.30 -2.85 -11.13
CA VAL A 130 -9.21 -4.25 -11.55
C VAL A 130 -8.02 -4.91 -10.85
N ALA A 131 -8.30 -5.78 -9.89
CA ALA A 131 -7.30 -6.60 -9.22
C ALA A 131 -7.14 -7.98 -9.90
N SER A 132 -5.90 -8.44 -10.03
CA SER A 132 -5.56 -9.66 -10.78
C SER A 132 -6.19 -10.96 -10.23
N SER A 133 -6.71 -10.97 -8.99
CA SER A 133 -7.37 -12.14 -8.41
C SER A 133 -8.68 -12.52 -9.11
N ASN A 134 -9.34 -11.58 -9.79
CA ASN A 134 -10.73 -11.76 -10.24
C ASN A 134 -10.91 -11.87 -11.76
N ALA A 135 -9.89 -11.68 -12.60
CA ALA A 135 -10.13 -11.59 -14.05
C ALA A 135 -9.06 -12.14 -15.00
N CYS A 136 -7.82 -12.42 -14.58
CA CYS A 136 -6.85 -13.03 -15.50
C CYS A 136 -5.71 -13.75 -14.78
N PRO A 137 -5.55 -15.07 -14.95
CA PRO A 137 -4.35 -15.73 -14.50
C PRO A 137 -3.17 -15.20 -15.33
N LYS A 138 -2.35 -14.36 -14.70
CA LYS A 138 -0.98 -13.95 -15.10
C LYS A 138 -0.89 -12.79 -16.10
N CYS A 139 -1.28 -11.58 -15.69
CA CYS A 139 -0.61 -10.36 -16.17
C CYS A 139 0.79 -10.26 -15.53
N SER A 140 1.71 -11.16 -15.90
CA SER A 140 3.11 -11.12 -15.47
C SER A 140 4.00 -10.62 -16.60
N ALA A 141 5.17 -10.09 -16.26
CA ALA A 141 6.17 -9.71 -17.26
C ALA A 141 6.53 -10.90 -18.19
N ALA A 142 6.57 -12.12 -17.64
CA ALA A 142 6.82 -13.33 -18.40
C ALA A 142 5.68 -13.63 -19.40
N TYR A 143 4.42 -13.45 -19.00
CA TYR A 143 3.29 -13.59 -19.91
C TYR A 143 3.32 -12.54 -21.03
N GLY A 144 3.61 -11.28 -20.69
CA GLY A 144 3.77 -10.22 -21.69
C GLY A 144 4.87 -10.52 -22.70
N ALA A 145 6.02 -11.01 -22.24
CA ALA A 145 7.12 -11.43 -23.12
C ALA A 145 6.73 -12.60 -24.04
N ALA A 146 6.02 -13.60 -23.51
CA ALA A 146 5.55 -14.74 -24.29
C ALA A 146 4.50 -14.32 -25.35
N LEU A 147 3.55 -13.47 -24.98
CA LEU A 147 2.54 -12.95 -25.90
C LEU A 147 3.18 -12.13 -27.03
N HIS A 148 4.16 -11.29 -26.70
CA HIS A 148 4.92 -10.53 -27.68
C HIS A 148 5.66 -11.45 -28.67
N ALA A 149 6.31 -12.51 -28.17
CA ALA A 149 6.99 -13.50 -29.02
C ALA A 149 6.02 -14.22 -29.97
N LEU A 150 4.84 -14.60 -29.48
CA LEU A 150 3.79 -15.27 -30.27
C LEU A 150 3.29 -14.39 -31.42
N HIS A 151 3.04 -13.10 -31.17
CA HIS A 151 2.62 -12.17 -32.23
C HIS A 151 3.72 -11.96 -33.28
N PHE A 152 4.99 -11.96 -32.86
CA PHE A 152 6.12 -11.86 -33.80
C PHE A 152 6.27 -13.10 -34.68
N THR A 153 5.94 -14.29 -34.18
CA THR A 153 5.94 -15.52 -34.99
C THR A 153 4.76 -15.62 -35.94
N ASN A 154 3.60 -15.05 -35.59
CA ASN A 154 2.38 -15.12 -36.42
C ASN A 154 2.29 -14.00 -37.49
N ALA A 155 3.15 -12.97 -37.41
CA ALA A 155 3.23 -11.88 -38.39
C ALA A 155 4.21 -12.16 -39.54
N LYS A 156 4.81 -13.37 -39.59
CA LYS A 156 5.62 -13.88 -40.70
C LYS A 156 4.84 -14.96 -41.45
#